data_AF-A0A938RHF3-F1
#
_entry.id   AF-A0A938RHF3-F1
#
_cell.length_a   1.000
_cell.length_b   1.000
_cell.length_c   1.000
_cell.angle_alpha   90.00
_cell.angle_beta   90.00
_cell.angle_gamma   90.00
#
_symmetry.space_group_name_H-M   'P 1'
#
loop_
_entity.id
_entity.type
_entity.pdbx_description
1 polymer ?
#
loop_
_entity_poly.entity_id
_entity_poly.type
_entity_poly.pdbx_seq_one_letter_code
_entity_poly.pdbx_strand_id
1 'polypeptide(L)'
;MNIPKIKTAFILGAGLGMRLRPLTEKLPKPLLPVAGRPLITYAMDHCLTIGIERFIVNTHHCRAAYDQAFPGRSWRGAPILFRHEPVLLDTAGGLKNIEDLLAGDETILVYNGDVISDLPLGRLFERHAAGGREVTLALRSEGPLRNVALDADGAVCDLRGLLGNPGLRLCLFTGIYLVERRFLRRLVRDKVQSVVPVFAEMIRELPGSVGSIIIDEGSWEDIGDPEAYARIAVSGPRLRYDRGEAAPPTPADASAGRADGETSAFIRTALSLPADVDIRLIPVGRGGSDRGYFRIAADGRDSLIFMRYGRSCRENNLYAEIAGFLREIGVAVPAILGHDPDRGLLVMEDLGAEDLFSFRDSPWDLRRPLYEKTLEMALKLHAFPSEFFPTTGIRLMPGFGP
;
A
#
# COMPACT_ATOMS: atom_id res chain seq x y z
N MET A 1 11.22 -10.63 -18.20
CA MET A 1 12.37 -11.04 -17.36
C MET A 1 11.84 -11.38 -15.99
N ASN A 2 12.31 -12.47 -15.37
CA ASN A 2 11.87 -12.86 -14.03
C ASN A 2 12.56 -11.93 -13.02
N ILE A 3 11.85 -10.94 -12.49
CA ILE A 3 12.40 -10.03 -11.47
C ILE A 3 12.72 -10.88 -10.23
N PRO A 4 13.92 -10.79 -9.64
CA PRO A 4 14.26 -11.53 -8.42
C PRO A 4 13.23 -11.24 -7.34
N LYS A 5 12.69 -12.30 -6.72
CA LYS A 5 11.71 -12.14 -5.64
C LYS A 5 12.42 -11.60 -4.38
N ILE A 6 12.28 -10.31 -4.12
CA ILE A 6 12.77 -9.68 -2.89
C ILE A 6 11.75 -9.98 -1.79
N LYS A 7 12.20 -10.63 -0.71
CA LYS A 7 11.32 -11.14 0.36
C LYS A 7 11.34 -10.32 1.64
N THR A 8 12.41 -9.56 1.87
CA THR A 8 12.67 -8.91 3.16
C THR A 8 12.73 -7.41 3.03
N ALA A 9 11.95 -6.74 3.86
CA ALA A 9 12.07 -5.32 4.11
C ALA A 9 12.68 -5.06 5.49
N PHE A 10 13.75 -4.28 5.54
CA PHE A 10 14.29 -3.69 6.75
C PHE A 10 13.69 -2.29 6.94
N ILE A 11 12.88 -2.13 7.98
CA ILE A 11 12.22 -0.86 8.30
C ILE A 11 12.94 -0.20 9.47
N LEU A 12 13.45 1.01 9.26
CA LEU A 12 14.20 1.76 10.27
C LEU A 12 13.27 2.29 11.37
N GLY A 13 13.35 1.71 12.56
CA GLY A 13 12.48 1.98 13.71
C GLY A 13 13.16 2.54 14.97
N ALA A 14 14.49 2.68 14.97
CA ALA A 14 15.28 2.99 16.18
C ALA A 14 15.40 4.48 16.54
N GLY A 15 14.89 5.40 15.72
CA GLY A 15 15.09 6.85 15.91
C GLY A 15 14.44 7.43 17.19
N LEU A 16 15.08 8.45 17.78
CA LEU A 16 14.60 9.13 18.99
C LEU A 16 13.37 10.03 18.79
N GLY A 17 13.08 10.42 17.54
CA GLY A 17 11.91 11.25 17.22
C GLY A 17 11.87 12.60 17.93
N MET A 18 13.03 13.22 18.24
CA MET A 18 13.13 14.38 19.14
C MET A 18 12.28 15.59 18.73
N ARG A 19 12.06 15.80 17.42
CA ARG A 19 11.26 16.91 16.89
C ARG A 19 9.76 16.79 17.19
N LEU A 20 9.29 15.60 17.52
CA LEU A 20 7.89 15.28 17.81
C LEU A 20 7.63 15.16 19.32
N ARG A 21 8.57 15.57 20.17
CA ARG A 21 8.31 15.64 21.61
C ARG A 21 7.16 16.63 21.90
N PRO A 22 6.29 16.34 22.88
CA PRO A 22 6.38 15.25 23.86
C PRO A 22 5.82 13.89 23.39
N LEU A 23 5.22 13.81 22.18
CA LEU A 23 4.58 12.58 21.69
C LEU A 23 5.53 11.38 21.68
N THR A 24 6.81 11.63 21.38
CA THR A 24 7.84 10.60 21.28
C THR A 24 8.57 10.29 22.58
N GLU A 25 8.21 10.90 23.71
CA GLU A 25 8.90 10.63 25.00
C GLU A 25 8.63 9.21 25.51
N LYS A 26 7.40 8.72 25.31
CA LYS A 26 6.95 7.40 25.80
C LYS A 26 6.61 6.43 24.67
N LEU A 27 6.71 6.87 23.42
CA LEU A 27 6.36 6.08 22.25
C LEU A 27 7.38 6.33 21.13
N PRO A 28 7.93 5.29 20.48
CA PRO A 28 8.77 5.48 19.30
C PRO A 28 7.98 6.21 18.20
N LYS A 29 8.64 7.09 17.44
CA LYS A 29 8.02 7.80 16.31
C LYS A 29 7.28 6.87 15.33
N PRO A 30 7.83 5.71 14.92
CA PRO A 30 7.13 4.78 14.03
C PRO A 30 5.89 4.14 14.64
N LEU A 31 5.67 4.25 15.95
CA LEU A 31 4.47 3.76 16.63
C LEU A 31 3.44 4.84 16.89
N LEU A 32 3.71 6.10 16.54
CA LEU A 32 2.72 7.16 16.64
C LEU A 32 1.47 6.82 15.81
N PRO A 33 0.27 7.01 16.36
CA PRO A 33 -0.97 6.65 15.68
C PRO A 33 -1.29 7.62 14.52
N VAL A 34 -1.56 7.05 13.35
CA VAL A 34 -2.08 7.76 12.18
C VAL A 34 -3.33 7.01 11.74
N ALA A 35 -4.47 7.70 11.71
CA ALA A 35 -5.80 7.13 11.44
C ALA A 35 -6.07 5.81 12.20
N GLY A 36 -5.73 5.78 13.49
CA GLY A 36 -6.01 4.66 14.38
C GLY A 36 -5.01 3.51 14.36
N ARG A 37 -3.90 3.60 13.61
CA ARG A 37 -2.87 2.54 13.57
C ARG A 37 -1.43 3.09 13.60
N PRO A 38 -0.42 2.27 13.98
CA PRO A 38 0.96 2.73 14.05
C PRO A 38 1.52 3.20 12.70
N LEU A 39 2.23 4.33 12.66
CA LEU A 39 2.86 4.92 11.46
C LEU A 39 3.67 3.90 10.62
N ILE A 40 4.42 3.01 11.25
CA ILE A 40 5.24 2.00 10.59
C ILE A 40 4.42 1.03 9.72
N THR A 41 3.13 0.85 10.03
CA THR A 41 2.25 -0.06 9.29
C THR A 41 1.95 0.42 7.88
N TYR A 42 2.10 1.71 7.58
CA TYR A 42 1.95 2.25 6.23
C TYR A 42 3.12 1.81 5.33
N ALA A 43 4.35 1.79 5.85
CA ALA A 43 5.50 1.23 5.14
C ALA A 43 5.36 -0.30 4.97
N MET A 44 4.88 -1.00 6.01
CA MET A 44 4.62 -2.44 5.92
C MET A 44 3.56 -2.77 4.87
N ASP A 45 2.42 -2.07 4.86
CA ASP A 45 1.38 -2.25 3.84
C ASP A 45 1.92 -2.00 2.43
N HIS A 46 2.73 -0.96 2.25
CA HIS A 46 3.38 -0.67 0.98
C HIS A 46 4.30 -1.79 0.52
N CYS A 47 5.09 -2.34 1.44
CA CYS A 47 5.96 -3.48 1.15
C CYS A 47 5.16 -4.74 0.79
N LEU A 48 4.02 -5.00 1.44
CA LEU A 48 3.19 -6.17 1.12
C LEU A 48 2.63 -6.10 -0.30
N THR A 49 2.37 -4.90 -0.84
CA THR A 49 1.78 -4.76 -2.18
C THR A 49 2.73 -5.18 -3.31
N ILE A 50 4.04 -5.23 -3.04
CA ILE A 50 5.07 -5.67 -3.97
C ILE A 50 5.65 -7.04 -3.61
N GLY A 51 4.96 -7.80 -2.76
CA GLY A 51 5.30 -9.19 -2.47
C GLY A 51 6.42 -9.40 -1.44
N ILE A 52 6.76 -8.39 -0.63
CA ILE A 52 7.59 -8.59 0.57
C ILE A 52 6.87 -9.57 1.50
N GLU A 53 7.61 -10.55 2.01
CA GLU A 53 7.06 -11.65 2.81
C GLU A 53 7.31 -11.45 4.31
N ARG A 54 8.32 -10.66 4.70
CA ARG A 54 8.71 -10.45 6.10
C ARG A 54 9.37 -9.10 6.37
N PHE A 55 9.30 -8.69 7.63
CA PHE A 55 9.86 -7.43 8.12
C PHE A 55 10.97 -7.68 9.14
N ILE A 56 12.03 -6.87 9.06
CA ILE A 56 12.98 -6.69 10.15
C ILE A 56 12.90 -5.23 10.58
N VAL A 57 12.75 -4.96 11.88
CA VAL A 57 12.65 -3.60 12.42
C VAL A 57 13.68 -3.44 13.53
N ASN A 58 14.56 -2.45 13.40
CA ASN A 58 15.46 -2.11 14.51
C ASN A 58 14.74 -1.26 15.57
N THR A 59 15.08 -1.45 16.83
CA THR A 59 14.42 -0.78 17.97
C THR A 59 15.47 -0.27 18.97
N HIS A 60 15.25 0.90 19.54
CA HIS A 60 16.15 1.46 20.56
C HIS A 60 15.32 2.12 21.68
N HIS A 61 14.86 3.35 21.45
CA HIS A 61 13.98 4.09 22.36
C HIS A 61 12.64 3.37 22.53
N CYS A 62 12.12 3.31 23.76
CA CYS A 62 10.83 2.70 24.10
C CYS A 62 10.59 1.31 23.47
N ARG A 63 11.61 0.45 23.36
CA ARG A 63 11.53 -0.82 22.61
C ARG A 63 10.33 -1.72 22.98
N ALA A 64 9.93 -1.72 24.25
CA ALA A 64 8.82 -2.54 24.73
C ALA A 64 7.47 -2.17 24.09
N ALA A 65 7.34 -0.94 23.60
CA ALA A 65 6.14 -0.50 22.88
C ALA A 65 5.97 -1.24 21.54
N TYR A 66 7.04 -1.71 20.90
CA TYR A 66 6.93 -2.54 19.69
C TYR A 66 6.33 -3.90 19.99
N ASP A 67 6.74 -4.54 21.09
CA ASP A 67 6.17 -5.82 21.52
C ASP A 67 4.69 -5.66 21.92
N GLN A 68 4.30 -4.51 22.48
CA GLN A 68 2.90 -4.19 22.80
C GLN A 68 2.06 -3.91 21.56
N ALA A 69 2.61 -3.16 20.59
CA ALA A 69 1.91 -2.84 19.33
C ALA A 69 1.80 -4.05 18.40
N PHE A 70 2.72 -5.02 18.51
CA PHE A 70 2.76 -6.22 17.68
C PHE A 70 2.95 -7.47 18.54
N PRO A 71 1.96 -7.85 19.37
CA PRO A 71 2.10 -8.97 20.32
C PRO A 71 2.34 -10.32 19.63
N GLY A 72 1.75 -10.51 18.45
CA GLY A 72 2.00 -11.68 17.59
C GLY A 72 3.26 -11.59 16.74
N ARG A 73 4.03 -10.49 16.84
CA ARG A 73 5.19 -10.20 15.99
C ARG A 73 4.89 -10.42 14.51
N SER A 74 3.74 -9.92 14.06
CA SER A 74 3.27 -10.06 12.70
C SER A 74 2.41 -8.87 12.30
N TRP A 75 2.41 -8.54 11.01
CA TRP A 75 1.48 -7.58 10.42
C TRP A 75 0.84 -8.19 9.19
N ARG A 76 -0.50 -8.28 9.17
CA ARG A 76 -1.28 -8.93 8.09
C ARG A 76 -0.76 -10.32 7.68
N GLY A 77 -0.30 -11.09 8.67
CA GLY A 77 0.24 -12.45 8.47
C GLY A 77 1.73 -12.50 8.10
N ALA A 78 2.37 -11.38 7.73
CA ALA A 78 3.82 -11.34 7.52
C ALA A 78 4.55 -11.20 8.87
N PRO A 79 5.58 -12.03 9.15
CA PRO A 79 6.32 -11.98 10.40
C PRO A 79 7.18 -10.71 10.51
N ILE A 80 7.33 -10.22 11.74
CA ILE A 80 8.16 -9.08 12.12
C ILE A 80 9.25 -9.55 13.09
N LEU A 81 10.50 -9.35 12.70
CA LEU A 81 11.66 -9.58 13.55
C LEU A 81 12.14 -8.25 14.13
N PHE A 82 12.14 -8.12 15.45
CA PHE A 82 12.69 -6.95 16.13
C PHE A 82 14.17 -7.16 16.46
N ARG A 83 15.03 -6.23 16.02
CA ARG A 83 16.45 -6.18 16.41
C ARG A 83 16.65 -5.02 17.37
N HIS A 84 16.90 -5.31 18.65
CA HIS A 84 17.22 -4.25 19.60
C HIS A 84 18.66 -3.76 19.41
N GLU A 85 18.82 -2.44 19.38
CA GLU A 85 20.07 -1.71 19.41
C GLU A 85 20.28 -1.15 20.81
N PRO A 86 21.23 -1.66 21.61
CA PRO A 86 21.52 -1.09 22.93
C PRO A 86 22.09 0.33 22.85
N VAL A 87 22.83 0.61 21.77
CA VAL A 87 23.34 1.92 21.38
C VAL A 87 22.70 2.26 20.04
N LEU A 88 22.19 3.48 19.85
CA LEU A 88 21.60 3.90 18.58
C LEU A 88 22.67 3.88 17.47
N LEU A 89 22.59 2.91 16.54
CA LEU A 89 23.66 2.63 15.57
C LEU A 89 23.58 3.46 14.28
N ASP A 90 22.56 4.31 14.14
CA ASP A 90 22.21 5.01 12.89
C ASP A 90 21.93 3.99 11.75
N THR A 91 21.65 4.49 10.56
CA THR A 91 21.10 3.75 9.42
C THR A 91 22.01 2.63 8.90
N ALA A 92 23.33 2.85 8.78
CA ALA A 92 24.26 1.82 8.30
C ALA A 92 24.59 0.80 9.38
N GLY A 93 24.79 1.27 10.61
CA GLY A 93 25.05 0.38 11.74
C GLY A 93 23.85 -0.54 12.01
N GLY A 94 22.62 -0.01 11.97
CA GLY A 94 21.40 -0.81 12.07
C GLY A 94 21.25 -1.83 10.95
N LEU A 95 21.56 -1.45 9.70
CA LEU A 95 21.55 -2.38 8.56
C LEU A 95 22.59 -3.50 8.73
N LYS A 96 23.79 -3.20 9.23
CA LYS A 96 24.79 -4.24 9.54
C LYS A 96 24.34 -5.16 10.69
N ASN A 97 23.62 -4.61 11.67
CA ASN A 97 23.17 -5.34 12.85
C ASN A 97 22.07 -6.39 12.58
N ILE A 98 21.46 -6.37 11.38
CA ILE A 98 20.45 -7.36 10.98
C ILE A 98 21.00 -8.46 10.05
N GLU A 99 22.30 -8.44 9.73
CA GLU A 99 22.90 -9.35 8.74
C GLU A 99 22.66 -10.84 9.05
N ASP A 100 22.61 -11.20 10.33
CA ASP A 100 22.34 -12.56 10.81
C ASP A 100 20.85 -12.97 10.68
N LEU A 101 19.94 -12.02 10.50
CA LEU A 101 18.50 -12.23 10.31
C LEU A 101 18.08 -12.37 8.85
N LEU A 102 19.01 -12.25 7.91
CA LEU A 102 18.70 -12.24 6.48
C LEU A 102 18.35 -13.63 5.92
N ALA A 103 18.62 -14.72 6.64
CA ALA A 103 18.16 -16.07 6.29
C ALA A 103 18.42 -16.51 4.83
N GLY A 104 19.47 -15.98 4.19
CA GLY A 104 19.81 -16.28 2.79
C GLY A 104 19.25 -15.30 1.75
N ASP A 105 18.51 -14.26 2.17
CA ASP A 105 18.05 -13.21 1.27
C ASP A 105 19.23 -12.36 0.78
N GLU A 106 19.36 -12.26 -0.54
CA GLU A 106 20.48 -11.56 -1.19
C GLU A 106 20.18 -10.10 -1.49
N THR A 107 18.91 -9.71 -1.58
CA THR A 107 18.51 -8.31 -1.80
C THR A 107 17.52 -7.90 -0.72
N ILE A 108 17.71 -6.71 -0.16
CA ILE A 108 16.92 -6.17 0.96
C ILE A 108 16.35 -4.82 0.56
N LEU A 109 15.05 -4.65 0.75
CA LEU A 109 14.41 -3.34 0.71
C LEU A 109 14.63 -2.63 2.04
N VAL A 110 15.26 -1.46 2.02
CA VAL A 110 15.37 -0.61 3.19
C VAL A 110 14.37 0.52 3.09
N TYR A 111 13.63 0.74 4.17
CA TYR A 111 12.53 1.69 4.23
C TYR A 111 12.59 2.49 5.53
N ASN A 112 12.59 3.81 5.46
CA ASN A 112 12.48 4.66 6.64
C ASN A 112 11.11 4.50 7.33
N GLY A 113 11.07 4.13 8.62
CA GLY A 113 9.82 3.82 9.34
C GLY A 113 8.92 5.03 9.63
N ASP A 114 9.34 6.23 9.24
CA ASP A 114 8.60 7.48 9.32
C ASP A 114 8.13 8.04 7.98
N VAL A 115 8.38 7.31 6.89
CA VAL A 115 7.95 7.68 5.55
C VAL A 115 6.60 7.01 5.24
N ILE A 116 5.62 7.84 4.87
CA ILE A 116 4.36 7.40 4.29
C ILE A 116 4.41 7.61 2.79
N SER A 117 4.12 6.57 2.01
CA SER A 117 4.19 6.68 0.56
C SER A 117 3.41 5.59 -0.16
N ASP A 118 3.05 5.85 -1.42
CA ASP A 118 2.52 4.88 -2.38
C ASP A 118 3.30 4.88 -3.73
N LEU A 119 4.57 5.32 -3.71
CA LEU A 119 5.44 5.24 -4.90
C LEU A 119 5.38 3.83 -5.53
N PRO A 120 5.27 3.67 -6.86
CA PRO A 120 5.29 2.36 -7.49
C PRO A 120 6.65 1.64 -7.34
N LEU A 121 6.86 0.95 -6.21
CA LEU A 121 8.15 0.31 -5.85
C LEU A 121 8.57 -0.80 -6.81
N GLY A 122 7.63 -1.35 -7.60
CA GLY A 122 7.96 -2.27 -8.70
C GLY A 122 9.02 -1.68 -9.65
N ARG A 123 8.97 -0.37 -9.91
CA ARG A 123 9.97 0.33 -10.74
C ARG A 123 11.36 0.36 -10.10
N LEU A 124 11.42 0.49 -8.77
CA LEU A 124 12.69 0.41 -8.02
C LEU A 124 13.28 -0.99 -8.15
N PHE A 125 12.45 -2.03 -8.05
CA PHE A 125 12.86 -3.43 -8.17
C PHE A 125 13.40 -3.73 -9.57
N GLU A 126 12.67 -3.32 -10.60
CA GLU A 126 13.07 -3.44 -12.01
C GLU A 126 14.40 -2.73 -12.29
N ARG A 127 14.54 -1.47 -11.83
CA ARG A 127 15.77 -0.70 -12.03
C ARG A 127 16.96 -1.35 -11.34
N HIS A 128 16.78 -1.85 -10.12
CA HIS A 128 17.84 -2.49 -9.36
C HIS A 128 18.29 -3.78 -10.05
N ALA A 129 17.34 -4.63 -10.44
CA ALA A 129 17.61 -5.88 -11.17
C ALA A 129 18.32 -5.64 -12.51
N ALA A 130 17.92 -4.62 -13.27
CA ALA A 130 18.56 -4.27 -14.54
C ALA A 130 19.95 -3.62 -14.36
N GLY A 131 20.20 -2.98 -13.22
CA GLY A 131 21.40 -2.18 -12.99
C GLY A 131 22.61 -2.98 -12.47
N GLY A 132 22.40 -4.15 -11.85
CA GLY A 132 23.47 -4.99 -11.29
C GLY A 132 24.30 -4.35 -10.16
N ARG A 133 23.84 -3.21 -9.63
CA ARG A 133 24.54 -2.41 -8.61
C ARG A 133 24.26 -2.95 -7.21
N GLU A 134 25.17 -2.69 -6.28
CA GLU A 134 24.99 -3.06 -4.86
C GLU A 134 23.91 -2.22 -4.16
N VAL A 135 23.63 -1.02 -4.66
CA VAL A 135 22.69 -0.06 -4.06
C VAL A 135 21.88 0.61 -5.16
N THR A 136 20.58 0.81 -4.96
CA THR A 136 19.74 1.64 -5.82
C THR A 136 18.76 2.46 -5.00
N LEU A 137 18.77 3.78 -5.17
CA LEU A 137 17.93 4.71 -4.43
C LEU A 137 16.65 5.03 -5.19
N ALA A 138 15.50 5.07 -4.51
CA ALA A 138 14.31 5.74 -5.02
C ALA A 138 14.39 7.25 -4.69
N LEU A 139 14.24 8.07 -5.72
CA LEU A 139 14.38 9.52 -5.64
C LEU A 139 13.12 10.22 -6.16
N ARG A 140 12.95 11.48 -5.77
CA ARG A 140 11.97 12.40 -6.37
C ARG A 140 12.67 13.60 -6.99
N SER A 141 12.17 14.10 -8.12
CA SER A 141 12.73 15.30 -8.76
C SER A 141 12.41 16.57 -7.98
N GLU A 142 11.32 16.55 -7.21
CA GLU A 142 10.83 17.65 -6.39
C GLU A 142 10.68 17.26 -4.92
N GLY A 143 10.57 18.29 -4.06
CA GLY A 143 10.36 18.15 -2.62
C GLY A 143 11.40 18.91 -1.79
N PRO A 144 11.28 18.86 -0.45
CA PRO A 144 12.21 19.52 0.44
C PRO A 144 13.60 18.88 0.36
N LEU A 145 14.67 19.69 0.46
CA LEU A 145 16.05 19.21 0.59
C LEU A 145 16.51 18.26 -0.54
N ARG A 146 16.57 18.78 -1.77
CA ARG A 146 17.14 18.07 -2.94
C ARG A 146 18.67 17.99 -2.83
N ASN A 147 19.16 16.94 -2.17
CA ASN A 147 20.56 16.77 -1.80
C ASN A 147 21.23 15.52 -2.39
N VAL A 148 20.61 14.86 -3.37
CA VAL A 148 21.24 13.79 -4.14
C VAL A 148 21.51 14.30 -5.55
N ALA A 149 22.77 14.32 -5.96
CA ALA A 149 23.17 14.77 -7.30
C ALA A 149 23.31 13.58 -8.25
N LEU A 150 22.74 13.69 -9.44
CA LEU A 150 22.80 12.67 -10.50
C LEU A 150 23.72 13.11 -11.65
N ASP A 151 24.44 12.16 -12.22
CA ASP A 151 25.22 12.36 -13.44
C ASP A 151 24.37 12.21 -14.73
N ALA A 152 25.02 12.26 -15.90
CA ALA A 152 24.36 12.13 -17.20
C ALA A 152 23.69 10.77 -17.44
N ASP A 153 24.17 9.71 -16.77
CA ASP A 153 23.67 8.35 -16.90
C ASP A 153 22.57 8.03 -15.85
N GLY A 154 22.22 9.03 -15.02
CA GLY A 154 21.26 8.90 -13.93
C GLY A 154 21.78 8.07 -12.75
N ALA A 155 23.09 7.89 -12.62
CA ALA A 155 23.69 7.33 -11.42
C ALA A 155 23.96 8.44 -10.39
N VAL A 156 24.08 8.04 -9.12
CA VAL A 156 24.33 9.01 -8.05
C VAL A 156 25.80 9.40 -8.06
N CYS A 157 26.07 10.70 -8.14
CA CYS A 157 27.42 11.26 -8.17
C CYS A 157 27.78 12.08 -6.93
N ASP A 158 26.80 12.50 -6.12
CA ASP A 158 27.00 13.09 -4.79
C ASP A 158 25.75 12.85 -3.91
N LEU A 159 25.96 12.78 -2.60
CA LEU A 159 24.91 12.87 -1.60
C LEU A 159 25.34 13.87 -0.52
N ARG A 160 24.46 14.83 -0.22
CA ARG A 160 24.63 15.87 0.79
C ARG A 160 25.86 16.76 0.56
N GLY A 161 26.36 16.85 -0.67
CA GLY A 161 27.52 17.66 -1.03
C GLY A 161 28.82 17.14 -0.43
N LEU A 162 28.89 15.86 -0.05
CA LEU A 162 30.07 15.26 0.57
C LEU A 162 31.24 15.11 -0.40
N LEU A 163 30.97 15.08 -1.71
CA LEU A 163 32.00 14.96 -2.75
C LEU A 163 32.25 16.27 -3.51
N GLY A 164 31.39 17.28 -3.31
CA GLY A 164 31.45 18.57 -4.00
C GLY A 164 31.06 18.48 -5.48
N ASN A 165 30.43 17.39 -5.92
CA ASN A 165 29.98 17.23 -7.31
C ASN A 165 28.55 17.76 -7.44
N PRO A 166 28.32 18.83 -8.22
CA PRO A 166 26.98 19.40 -8.36
C PRO A 166 26.01 18.51 -9.14
N GLY A 167 26.53 17.55 -9.92
CA GLY A 167 25.74 16.75 -10.86
C GLY A 167 25.03 17.59 -11.94
N LEU A 168 24.16 16.94 -12.70
CA LEU A 168 23.27 17.58 -13.68
C LEU A 168 21.85 17.80 -13.14
N ARG A 169 21.48 17.07 -12.08
CA ARG A 169 20.16 17.14 -11.46
C ARG A 169 20.27 16.88 -9.97
N LEU A 170 19.57 17.69 -9.17
CA LEU A 170 19.40 17.48 -7.75
C LEU A 170 18.02 16.88 -7.46
N CYS A 171 18.02 15.80 -6.68
CA CYS A 171 16.83 15.04 -6.31
C CYS A 171 16.69 14.92 -4.79
N LEU A 172 15.46 14.70 -4.34
CA LEU A 172 15.12 14.32 -2.98
C LEU A 172 15.37 12.83 -2.78
N PHE A 173 16.03 12.46 -1.68
CA PHE A 173 16.14 11.06 -1.26
C PHE A 173 14.90 10.65 -0.46
N THR A 174 14.17 9.64 -0.92
CA THR A 174 12.89 9.22 -0.33
C THR A 174 13.02 8.45 0.98
N GLY A 175 14.23 8.02 1.34
CA GLY A 175 14.43 7.07 2.44
C GLY A 175 14.04 5.63 2.10
N ILE A 176 13.78 5.35 0.81
CA ILE A 176 13.49 3.99 0.30
C ILE A 176 14.58 3.62 -0.70
N TYR A 177 15.22 2.46 -0.50
CA TYR A 177 16.32 2.01 -1.34
C TYR A 177 16.51 0.49 -1.25
N LEU A 178 17.10 -0.09 -2.29
CA LEU A 178 17.52 -1.49 -2.31
C LEU A 178 19.01 -1.61 -2.05
N VAL A 179 19.38 -2.64 -1.30
CA VAL A 179 20.77 -3.04 -1.08
C VAL A 179 20.95 -4.54 -1.30
N GLU A 180 22.06 -4.90 -1.91
CA GLU A 180 22.52 -6.28 -2.03
C GLU A 180 23.22 -6.73 -0.76
N ARG A 181 23.17 -8.01 -0.42
CA ARG A 181 23.80 -8.55 0.80
C ARG A 181 25.30 -8.32 0.83
N ARG A 182 25.95 -8.33 -0.35
CA ARG A 182 27.38 -7.99 -0.49
C ARG A 182 27.71 -6.56 -0.05
N PHE A 183 26.77 -5.61 -0.13
CA PHE A 183 26.95 -4.25 0.40
C PHE A 183 27.25 -4.26 1.89
N LEU A 184 26.65 -5.18 2.67
CA LEU A 184 26.88 -5.28 4.11
C LEU A 184 28.33 -5.62 4.47
N ARG A 185 29.15 -6.12 3.52
CA ARG A 185 30.59 -6.35 3.73
C ARG A 185 31.39 -5.06 3.85
N ARG A 186 30.86 -3.94 3.35
CA ARG A 186 31.44 -2.60 3.49
C ARG A 186 31.14 -1.98 4.86
N LEU A 187 30.22 -2.56 5.61
CA LEU A 187 29.76 -2.03 6.90
C LEU A 187 30.51 -2.71 8.06
N VAL A 188 30.79 -1.93 9.10
CA VAL A 188 31.46 -2.41 10.31
C VAL A 188 30.41 -2.69 11.39
N ARG A 189 30.51 -3.84 12.05
CA ARG A 189 29.60 -4.22 13.14
C ARG A 189 29.71 -3.23 14.30
N ASP A 190 28.59 -2.95 14.96
CA ASP A 190 28.47 -2.09 16.14
C ASP A 190 28.98 -0.64 15.96
N LYS A 191 29.24 -0.22 14.72
CA LYS A 191 29.66 1.15 14.39
C LYS A 191 28.45 2.06 14.24
N VAL A 192 28.42 3.16 14.99
CA VAL A 192 27.43 4.23 14.80
C VAL A 192 27.76 4.96 13.50
N GLN A 193 26.98 4.73 12.45
CA GLN A 193 27.27 5.28 11.11
C GLN A 193 26.00 5.41 10.26
N SER A 194 25.88 6.53 9.56
CA SER A 194 24.87 6.72 8.52
C SER A 194 25.24 6.02 7.21
N VAL A 195 24.27 5.57 6.42
CA VAL A 195 24.52 5.01 5.08
C VAL A 195 25.07 6.04 4.09
N VAL A 196 24.80 7.34 4.30
CA VAL A 196 25.17 8.39 3.34
C VAL A 196 26.68 8.52 3.13
N PRO A 197 27.52 8.61 4.19
CA PRO A 197 28.98 8.55 4.03
C PRO A 197 29.48 7.29 3.31
N VAL A 198 28.86 6.13 3.55
CA VAL A 198 29.24 4.87 2.88
C VAL A 198 28.93 4.93 1.38
N PHE A 199 27.77 5.47 1.00
CA PHE A 199 27.44 5.69 -0.41
C PHE A 199 28.41 6.69 -1.08
N ALA A 200 28.76 7.78 -0.39
CA ALA A 200 29.75 8.73 -0.89
C ALA A 200 31.15 8.09 -1.07
N GLU A 201 31.54 7.20 -0.16
CA GLU A 201 32.78 6.39 -0.30
C GLU A 201 32.72 5.48 -1.53
N MET A 202 31.62 4.76 -1.75
CA MET A 202 31.44 3.92 -2.93
C MET A 202 31.53 4.71 -4.24
N ILE A 203 30.90 5.89 -4.30
CA ILE A 203 30.92 6.77 -5.49
C ILE A 203 32.35 7.27 -5.75
N ARG A 204 33.10 7.60 -4.69
CA ARG A 204 34.49 8.04 -4.81
C ARG A 204 35.40 6.91 -5.30
N GLU A 205 35.20 5.69 -4.83
CA GLU A 205 35.95 4.49 -5.26
C GLU A 205 35.64 4.12 -6.71
N LEU A 206 34.36 4.18 -7.09
CA LEU A 206 33.88 3.83 -8.41
C LEU A 206 32.68 4.70 -8.79
N PRO A 207 32.86 5.71 -9.67
CA PRO A 207 31.77 6.50 -10.20
C PRO A 207 30.69 5.61 -10.83
N GLY A 208 29.42 5.93 -10.56
CA GLY A 208 28.28 5.14 -11.04
C GLY A 208 27.96 3.87 -10.22
N SER A 209 28.68 3.61 -9.11
CA SER A 209 28.46 2.45 -8.24
C SER A 209 27.11 2.45 -7.50
N VAL A 210 26.56 3.64 -7.24
CA VAL A 210 25.24 3.82 -6.60
C VAL A 210 24.20 4.17 -7.65
N GLY A 211 23.22 3.30 -7.83
CA GLY A 211 22.15 3.46 -8.80
C GLY A 211 21.03 4.36 -8.29
N SER A 212 20.19 4.84 -9.21
CA SER A 212 18.97 5.54 -8.85
C SER A 212 17.82 5.28 -9.82
N ILE A 213 16.62 5.59 -9.35
CA ILE A 213 15.43 5.83 -10.15
C ILE A 213 14.67 7.03 -9.59
N ILE A 214 14.20 7.91 -10.48
CA ILE A 214 13.27 8.99 -10.13
C ILE A 214 11.84 8.44 -10.27
N ILE A 215 11.06 8.54 -9.20
CA ILE A 215 9.65 8.13 -9.13
C ILE A 215 8.84 9.31 -8.60
N ASP A 216 8.30 10.11 -9.51
CA ASP A 216 7.48 11.28 -9.17
C ASP A 216 6.00 10.92 -9.03
N GLU A 217 5.59 9.76 -9.55
CA GLU A 217 4.26 9.21 -9.37
C GLU A 217 3.99 8.87 -7.90
N GLY A 218 2.74 8.98 -7.49
CA GLY A 218 2.34 8.72 -6.11
C GLY A 218 2.66 9.87 -5.14
N SER A 219 2.20 9.69 -3.93
CA SER A 219 2.40 10.51 -2.75
C SER A 219 3.61 10.01 -1.95
N TRP A 220 4.33 10.95 -1.37
CA TRP A 220 5.43 10.69 -0.45
C TRP A 220 5.46 11.79 0.60
N GLU A 221 5.55 11.41 1.87
CA GLU A 221 5.67 12.33 2.99
C GLU A 221 6.58 11.73 4.07
N ASP A 222 7.61 12.48 4.47
CA ASP A 222 8.38 12.21 5.69
C ASP A 222 7.65 12.89 6.86
N ILE A 223 7.21 12.09 7.82
CA ILE A 223 6.45 12.58 8.98
C ILE A 223 7.43 13.11 10.02
N GLY A 224 8.23 14.10 9.66
CA GLY A 224 9.40 14.59 10.41
C GLY A 224 9.10 15.57 11.55
N ASP A 225 7.97 16.26 11.47
CA ASP A 225 7.65 17.44 12.28
C ASP A 225 6.18 17.45 12.75
N PRO A 226 5.85 18.27 13.77
CA PRO A 226 4.50 18.30 14.35
C PRO A 226 3.40 18.70 13.36
N GLU A 227 3.69 19.59 12.41
CA GLU A 227 2.71 20.04 11.43
C GLU A 227 2.38 18.92 10.44
N ALA A 228 3.40 18.23 9.94
CA ALA A 228 3.24 17.04 9.10
C ALA A 228 2.43 15.96 9.79
N TYR A 229 2.79 15.63 11.03
CA TYR A 229 2.05 14.65 11.80
C TYR A 229 0.58 15.07 12.03
N ALA A 230 0.33 16.32 12.44
CA ALA A 230 -1.03 16.79 12.72
C ALA A 230 -1.96 16.73 11.50
N ARG A 231 -1.45 16.98 10.28
CA ARG A 231 -2.25 16.90 9.04
C ARG A 231 -2.84 15.52 8.79
N ILE A 232 -2.06 14.47 9.10
CA ILE A 232 -2.41 13.08 8.77
C ILE A 232 -2.90 12.27 9.96
N ALA A 233 -2.64 12.71 11.20
CA ALA A 233 -2.88 11.91 12.40
C ALA A 233 -4.33 11.43 12.51
N VAL A 234 -5.30 12.29 12.15
CA VAL A 234 -6.74 11.96 12.21
C VAL A 234 -7.25 11.43 10.87
N SER A 235 -6.97 12.14 9.78
CA SER A 235 -7.54 11.88 8.46
C SER A 235 -6.93 10.68 7.74
N GLY A 236 -5.70 10.33 8.11
CA GLY A 236 -4.89 9.34 7.40
C GLY A 236 -4.41 9.82 6.03
N PRO A 237 -3.39 9.17 5.47
CA PRO A 237 -2.92 9.46 4.13
C PRO A 237 -3.86 8.87 3.07
N ARG A 238 -3.97 9.53 1.92
CA ARG A 238 -4.74 9.04 0.76
C ARG A 238 -3.85 8.24 -0.18
N LEU A 239 -3.53 7.01 0.21
CA LEU A 239 -2.58 6.15 -0.52
C LEU A 239 -3.24 5.27 -1.58
N ARG A 240 -2.50 5.01 -2.66
CA ARG A 240 -2.86 4.13 -3.79
C ARG A 240 -1.69 3.21 -4.14
N TYR A 241 -1.62 2.07 -3.48
CA TYR A 241 -0.54 1.12 -3.75
C TYR A 241 -0.74 0.40 -5.09
N ASP A 242 0.30 0.42 -5.92
CA ASP A 242 0.42 -0.43 -7.11
C ASP A 242 0.81 -1.85 -6.67
N ARG A 243 0.04 -2.87 -7.07
CA ARG A 243 0.17 -4.25 -6.57
C ARG A 243 1.08 -5.15 -7.42
N GLY A 244 1.80 -4.60 -8.39
CA GLY A 244 2.87 -5.30 -9.13
C GLY A 244 2.43 -6.45 -10.05
N GLU A 245 1.21 -6.96 -9.93
CA GLU A 245 0.49 -7.58 -11.04
C GLU A 245 -0.08 -6.45 -11.87
N ALA A 246 0.12 -6.49 -13.20
CA ALA A 246 -0.58 -5.59 -14.10
C ALA A 246 -2.07 -5.67 -13.75
N ALA A 247 -2.57 -4.64 -13.07
CA ALA A 247 -3.99 -4.49 -12.86
C ALA A 247 -4.60 -4.57 -14.27
N PRO A 248 -5.64 -5.39 -14.51
CA PRO A 248 -6.42 -5.19 -15.71
C PRO A 248 -6.78 -3.71 -15.74
N PRO A 249 -6.58 -3.02 -16.87
CA PRO A 249 -6.45 -1.57 -16.95
C PRO A 249 -7.49 -0.87 -16.08
N THR A 250 -7.03 0.02 -15.20
CA THR A 250 -7.92 0.85 -14.40
C THR A 250 -8.85 1.67 -15.33
N PRO A 251 -10.11 1.93 -14.94
CA PRO A 251 -11.14 2.43 -15.86
C PRO A 251 -10.91 3.84 -16.45
N ALA A 252 -9.83 4.52 -16.07
CA ALA A 252 -9.50 5.84 -16.60
C ALA A 252 -8.95 5.78 -18.05
N ASP A 253 -8.45 4.63 -18.50
CA ASP A 253 -7.93 4.41 -19.86
C ASP A 253 -8.87 3.56 -20.74
N ALA A 254 -9.95 3.01 -20.16
CA ALA A 254 -10.93 2.23 -20.90
C ALA A 254 -12.00 3.18 -21.47
N SER A 255 -11.97 3.43 -22.78
CA SER A 255 -13.12 3.99 -23.47
C SER A 255 -14.32 3.04 -23.33
N ALA A 256 -15.54 3.58 -23.36
CA ALA A 256 -16.74 2.76 -23.47
C ALA A 256 -16.56 1.80 -24.65
N GLY A 257 -16.59 0.51 -24.35
CA GLY A 257 -16.15 -0.52 -25.28
C GLY A 257 -17.08 -1.71 -25.27
N ARG A 258 -17.04 -2.48 -26.36
CA ARG A 258 -17.64 -3.82 -26.36
C ARG A 258 -16.91 -4.68 -25.34
N ALA A 259 -17.67 -5.42 -24.54
CA ALA A 259 -17.09 -6.44 -23.68
C ALA A 259 -16.33 -7.47 -24.54
N ASP A 260 -15.20 -7.98 -24.03
CA ASP A 260 -14.52 -9.10 -24.67
C ASP A 260 -15.42 -10.36 -24.68
N GLY A 261 -15.03 -11.37 -25.45
CA GLY A 261 -15.86 -12.56 -25.67
C GLY A 261 -16.18 -13.34 -24.40
N GLU A 262 -15.23 -13.40 -23.46
CA GLU A 262 -15.40 -14.11 -22.19
C GLU A 262 -16.30 -13.36 -21.23
N THR A 263 -16.08 -12.05 -21.06
CA THR A 263 -16.91 -11.17 -20.25
C THR A 263 -18.35 -11.14 -20.77
N SER A 264 -18.52 -11.07 -22.09
CA SER A 264 -19.83 -11.15 -22.73
C SER A 264 -20.53 -12.47 -22.43
N ALA A 265 -19.84 -13.61 -22.54
CA ALA A 265 -20.42 -14.92 -22.26
C ALA A 265 -20.88 -15.05 -20.79
N PHE A 266 -20.08 -14.55 -19.85
CA PHE A 266 -20.45 -14.51 -18.44
C PHE A 266 -21.69 -13.64 -18.20
N ILE A 267 -21.71 -12.40 -18.70
CA ILE A 267 -22.85 -11.49 -18.55
C ILE A 267 -24.12 -12.07 -19.18
N ARG A 268 -24.02 -12.68 -20.36
CA ARG A 268 -25.16 -13.35 -21.00
C ARG A 268 -25.73 -14.47 -20.14
N THR A 269 -24.86 -15.27 -19.53
CA THR A 269 -25.26 -16.37 -18.64
C THR A 269 -25.93 -15.82 -17.38
N ALA A 270 -25.29 -14.85 -16.72
CA ALA A 270 -25.79 -14.25 -15.49
C ALA A 270 -27.15 -13.57 -15.68
N LEU A 271 -27.39 -12.96 -16.84
CA LEU A 271 -28.60 -12.18 -17.11
C LEU A 271 -29.61 -12.89 -18.03
N SER A 272 -29.31 -14.13 -18.42
CA SER A 272 -30.10 -14.88 -19.42
C SER A 272 -30.37 -14.06 -20.69
N LEU A 273 -29.31 -13.49 -21.27
CA LEU A 273 -29.39 -12.70 -22.51
C LEU A 273 -29.26 -13.59 -23.75
N PRO A 274 -30.06 -13.34 -24.80
CA PRO A 274 -29.84 -13.91 -26.13
C PRO A 274 -28.44 -13.60 -26.68
N ALA A 275 -27.93 -14.42 -27.59
CA ALA A 275 -26.57 -14.31 -28.14
C ALA A 275 -26.33 -13.07 -29.02
N ASP A 276 -27.40 -12.52 -29.60
CA ASP A 276 -27.41 -11.40 -30.53
C ASP A 276 -27.46 -10.01 -29.87
N VAL A 277 -27.72 -9.93 -28.56
CA VAL A 277 -27.75 -8.65 -27.81
C VAL A 277 -26.34 -8.04 -27.75
N ASP A 278 -26.16 -6.78 -28.17
CA ASP A 278 -24.89 -6.05 -28.02
C ASP A 278 -24.69 -5.68 -26.54
N ILE A 279 -23.53 -6.03 -25.97
CA ILE A 279 -23.19 -5.74 -24.57
C ILE A 279 -22.07 -4.72 -24.55
N ARG A 280 -22.36 -3.54 -23.99
CA ARG A 280 -21.38 -2.48 -23.81
C ARG A 280 -21.11 -2.24 -22.33
N LEU A 281 -19.86 -1.99 -22.02
CA LEU A 281 -19.41 -1.69 -20.66
C LEU A 281 -19.00 -0.22 -20.58
N ILE A 282 -19.69 0.52 -19.73
CA ILE A 282 -19.45 1.95 -19.49
C ILE A 282 -18.80 2.09 -18.11
N PRO A 283 -17.54 2.54 -18.02
CA PRO A 283 -16.87 2.73 -16.73
C PRO A 283 -17.68 3.56 -15.72
N VAL A 284 -17.74 3.10 -14.47
CA VAL A 284 -18.36 3.82 -13.36
C VAL A 284 -17.26 4.34 -12.43
N GLY A 285 -16.74 5.53 -12.73
CA GLY A 285 -15.78 6.24 -11.86
C GLY A 285 -14.44 5.53 -11.62
N ARG A 286 -13.74 5.90 -10.54
CA ARG A 286 -12.48 5.27 -10.13
C ARG A 286 -12.79 4.08 -9.22
N GLY A 287 -12.39 2.89 -9.66
CA GLY A 287 -12.42 1.67 -8.83
C GLY A 287 -11.54 1.75 -7.58
N GLY A 288 -11.75 0.82 -6.65
CA GLY A 288 -11.00 0.73 -5.39
C GLY A 288 -10.60 -0.71 -5.08
N SER A 289 -9.40 -0.89 -4.50
CA SER A 289 -8.87 -2.19 -4.05
C SER A 289 -8.82 -3.27 -5.14
N ASP A 290 -8.23 -2.96 -6.30
CA ASP A 290 -8.09 -3.82 -7.50
C ASP A 290 -9.40 -4.18 -8.26
N ARG A 291 -10.52 -3.54 -7.91
CA ARG A 291 -11.83 -3.72 -8.54
C ARG A 291 -12.09 -2.67 -9.62
N GLY A 292 -12.60 -3.10 -10.77
CA GLY A 292 -13.16 -2.25 -11.82
C GLY A 292 -14.67 -2.41 -11.89
N TYR A 293 -15.40 -1.30 -11.99
CA TYR A 293 -16.85 -1.26 -12.07
C TYR A 293 -17.30 -0.67 -13.41
N PHE A 294 -18.27 -1.31 -14.03
CA PHE A 294 -18.80 -0.94 -15.34
C PHE A 294 -20.32 -1.06 -15.32
N ARG A 295 -20.99 -0.05 -15.83
CA ARG A 295 -22.42 -0.12 -16.13
C ARG A 295 -22.61 -0.90 -17.42
N ILE A 296 -23.46 -1.91 -17.37
CA ILE A 296 -23.85 -2.71 -18.53
C ILE A 296 -24.92 -1.93 -19.30
N ALA A 297 -24.64 -1.62 -20.56
CA ALA A 297 -25.64 -1.17 -21.51
C ALA A 297 -25.97 -2.34 -22.46
N ALA A 298 -27.18 -2.86 -22.33
CA ALA A 298 -27.76 -3.91 -23.16
C ALA A 298 -29.23 -3.53 -23.46
N ASP A 299 -29.64 -3.65 -24.73
CA ASP A 299 -30.89 -3.06 -25.25
C ASP A 299 -32.12 -3.27 -24.35
N GLY A 300 -32.60 -2.16 -23.77
CA GLY A 300 -33.89 -2.08 -23.07
C GLY A 300 -33.96 -2.65 -21.66
N ARG A 301 -32.84 -3.06 -21.03
CA ARG A 301 -32.82 -3.51 -19.63
C ARG A 301 -32.40 -2.42 -18.66
N ASP A 302 -32.83 -2.57 -17.41
CA ASP A 302 -32.41 -1.74 -16.28
C ASP A 302 -30.88 -1.68 -16.19
N SER A 303 -30.37 -0.54 -15.70
CA SER A 303 -28.95 -0.34 -15.47
C SER A 303 -28.42 -1.40 -14.50
N LEU A 304 -27.37 -2.11 -14.87
CA LEU A 304 -26.72 -3.12 -14.03
C LEU A 304 -25.23 -2.84 -13.93
N ILE A 305 -24.60 -3.30 -12.85
CA ILE A 305 -23.16 -3.15 -12.62
C ILE A 305 -22.46 -4.48 -12.84
N PHE A 306 -21.52 -4.49 -13.77
CA PHE A 306 -20.48 -5.48 -13.89
C PHE A 306 -19.27 -5.05 -13.06
N MET A 307 -18.82 -5.91 -12.15
CA MET A 307 -17.59 -5.76 -11.39
C MET A 307 -16.60 -6.83 -11.85
N ARG A 308 -15.37 -6.41 -12.15
CA ARG A 308 -14.21 -7.30 -12.32
C ARG A 308 -13.20 -7.00 -11.22
N TYR A 309 -12.61 -8.02 -10.62
CA TYR A 309 -11.69 -7.82 -9.50
C TYR A 309 -10.49 -8.76 -9.54
N GLY A 310 -9.38 -8.31 -8.96
CA GLY A 310 -8.17 -9.09 -8.82
C GLY A 310 -8.28 -10.11 -7.68
N ARG A 311 -7.54 -11.21 -7.81
CA ARG A 311 -7.51 -12.28 -6.77
C ARG A 311 -6.49 -12.01 -5.67
N SER A 312 -5.65 -10.98 -5.84
CA SER A 312 -4.65 -10.56 -4.86
C SER A 312 -5.29 -10.12 -3.53
N CYS A 313 -6.47 -9.48 -3.59
CA CYS A 313 -7.24 -9.12 -2.42
C CYS A 313 -8.27 -10.22 -2.12
N ARG A 314 -7.94 -11.12 -1.18
CA ARG A 314 -8.81 -12.23 -0.77
C ARG A 314 -10.25 -11.77 -0.42
N GLU A 315 -10.37 -10.58 0.15
CA GLU A 315 -11.63 -9.94 0.53
C GLU A 315 -12.60 -9.76 -0.64
N ASN A 316 -12.09 -9.53 -1.85
CA ASN A 316 -12.94 -9.29 -3.03
C ASN A 316 -13.76 -10.54 -3.41
N ASN A 317 -13.26 -11.74 -3.09
CA ASN A 317 -13.98 -12.99 -3.30
C ASN A 317 -15.13 -13.22 -2.31
N LEU A 318 -15.16 -12.48 -1.20
CA LEU A 318 -16.16 -12.66 -0.13
C LEU A 318 -17.42 -11.81 -0.36
N TYR A 319 -17.36 -10.86 -1.31
CA TYR A 319 -18.40 -9.86 -1.53
C TYR A 319 -19.78 -10.47 -1.79
N ALA A 320 -19.87 -11.47 -2.68
CA ALA A 320 -21.15 -12.05 -3.05
C ALA A 320 -21.82 -12.82 -1.90
N GLU A 321 -21.06 -13.62 -1.16
CA GLU A 321 -21.53 -14.37 0.01
C GLU A 321 -22.04 -13.41 1.09
N ILE A 322 -21.28 -12.34 1.37
CA ILE A 322 -21.65 -11.32 2.36
C ILE A 322 -22.91 -10.55 1.92
N ALA A 323 -22.99 -10.15 0.65
CA ALA A 323 -24.17 -9.47 0.11
C ALA A 323 -25.43 -10.34 0.18
N GLY A 324 -25.31 -11.64 -0.12
CA GLY A 324 -26.42 -12.60 0.03
C GLY A 324 -26.96 -12.63 1.46
N PHE A 325 -26.07 -12.79 2.43
CA PHE A 325 -26.43 -12.79 3.85
C PHE A 325 -27.05 -11.49 4.34
N LEU A 326 -26.44 -10.35 4.00
CA LEU A 326 -26.97 -9.04 4.40
C LEU A 326 -28.41 -8.87 3.88
N ARG A 327 -28.67 -9.32 2.67
CA ARG A 327 -30.02 -9.31 2.10
C ARG A 327 -30.97 -10.25 2.84
N GLU A 328 -30.55 -11.45 3.21
CA GLU A 328 -31.35 -12.42 3.98
C GLU A 328 -31.79 -11.86 5.33
N ILE A 329 -30.93 -11.10 6.01
CA ILE A 329 -31.25 -10.45 7.29
C ILE A 329 -31.95 -9.09 7.12
N GLY A 330 -32.33 -8.74 5.89
CA GLY A 330 -33.10 -7.54 5.58
C GLY A 330 -32.31 -6.23 5.64
N VAL A 331 -30.98 -6.30 5.52
CA VAL A 331 -30.09 -5.15 5.30
C VAL A 331 -30.02 -4.86 3.79
N ALA A 332 -30.23 -3.60 3.42
CA ALA A 332 -30.24 -3.20 2.01
C ALA A 332 -28.82 -3.25 1.41
N VAL A 333 -28.64 -4.10 0.40
CA VAL A 333 -27.41 -4.24 -0.41
C VAL A 333 -27.80 -4.56 -1.86
N PRO A 334 -26.93 -4.26 -2.85
CA PRO A 334 -27.21 -4.62 -4.24
C PRO A 334 -27.46 -6.12 -4.40
N ALA A 335 -28.48 -6.49 -5.16
CA ALA A 335 -28.70 -7.89 -5.51
C ALA A 335 -27.53 -8.42 -6.37
N ILE A 336 -26.95 -9.56 -5.99
CA ILE A 336 -25.99 -10.28 -6.84
C ILE A 336 -26.76 -11.14 -7.84
N LEU A 337 -26.53 -10.91 -9.13
CA LEU A 337 -27.21 -11.58 -10.24
C LEU A 337 -26.35 -12.68 -10.87
N GLY A 338 -25.04 -12.58 -10.73
CA GLY A 338 -24.10 -13.64 -11.13
C GLY A 338 -22.73 -13.40 -10.52
N HIS A 339 -22.03 -14.48 -10.18
CA HIS A 339 -20.69 -14.42 -9.59
C HIS A 339 -19.86 -15.60 -10.07
N ASP A 340 -18.69 -15.32 -10.62
CA ASP A 340 -17.65 -16.29 -10.94
C ASP A 340 -16.40 -15.94 -10.12
N PRO A 341 -16.20 -16.58 -8.95
CA PRO A 341 -15.07 -16.26 -8.07
C PRO A 341 -13.72 -16.69 -8.66
N ASP A 342 -13.68 -17.72 -9.51
CA ASP A 342 -12.44 -18.22 -10.08
C ASP A 342 -11.84 -17.22 -11.08
N ARG A 343 -12.72 -16.53 -11.82
CA ARG A 343 -12.38 -15.49 -12.80
C ARG A 343 -12.49 -14.06 -12.26
N GLY A 344 -13.01 -13.88 -11.05
CA GLY A 344 -13.16 -12.56 -10.42
C GLY A 344 -14.20 -11.67 -11.12
N LEU A 345 -15.31 -12.27 -11.56
CA LEU A 345 -16.38 -11.60 -12.31
C LEU A 345 -17.67 -11.58 -11.50
N LEU A 346 -18.36 -10.45 -11.47
CA LEU A 346 -19.61 -10.31 -10.74
C LEU A 346 -20.58 -9.38 -11.48
N VAL A 347 -21.87 -9.73 -11.51
CA VAL A 347 -22.95 -8.86 -11.97
C VAL A 347 -23.88 -8.59 -10.80
N MET A 348 -24.20 -7.32 -10.58
CA MET A 348 -25.10 -6.87 -9.52
C MET A 348 -26.05 -5.78 -10.00
N GLU A 349 -27.08 -5.55 -9.20
CA GLU A 349 -28.00 -4.42 -9.33
C GLU A 349 -27.26 -3.06 -9.33
N ASP A 350 -27.69 -2.12 -10.17
CA ASP A 350 -27.23 -0.74 -10.10
C ASP A 350 -28.15 0.06 -9.17
N LEU A 351 -27.62 0.52 -8.04
CA LEU A 351 -28.35 1.37 -7.10
C LEU A 351 -28.36 2.85 -7.50
N GLY A 352 -27.80 3.18 -8.67
CA GLY A 352 -27.74 4.53 -9.20
C GLY A 352 -26.45 5.26 -8.84
N ALA A 353 -26.46 6.58 -9.10
CA ALA A 353 -25.29 7.44 -8.93
C ALA A 353 -25.43 8.42 -7.75
N GLU A 354 -26.59 8.48 -7.10
CA GLU A 354 -26.86 9.38 -5.99
C GLU A 354 -26.60 8.65 -4.66
N ASP A 355 -25.75 9.23 -3.83
CA ASP A 355 -25.47 8.77 -2.48
C ASP A 355 -26.02 9.76 -1.44
N LEU A 356 -25.99 9.39 -0.15
CA LEU A 356 -26.46 10.27 0.93
C LEU A 356 -25.70 11.62 0.97
N PHE A 357 -24.44 11.63 0.54
CA PHE A 357 -23.61 12.84 0.49
C PHE A 357 -24.02 13.79 -0.65
N SER A 358 -24.62 13.27 -1.71
CA SER A 358 -25.17 14.02 -2.84
C SER A 358 -26.29 14.96 -2.37
N PHE A 359 -27.01 14.59 -1.32
CA PHE A 359 -28.08 15.39 -0.70
C PHE A 359 -27.62 16.33 0.40
N ARG A 360 -26.32 16.42 0.73
CA ARG A 360 -25.81 17.15 1.92
C ARG A 360 -26.26 18.62 2.01
N ASP A 361 -26.43 19.26 0.87
CA ASP A 361 -26.81 20.68 0.74
C ASP A 361 -28.35 20.85 0.61
N SER A 362 -29.11 19.76 0.60
CA SER A 362 -30.57 19.77 0.50
C SER A 362 -31.25 20.13 1.84
N PRO A 363 -32.50 20.62 1.79
CA PRO A 363 -33.32 20.87 2.98
C PRO A 363 -33.39 19.68 3.94
N TRP A 364 -33.47 19.96 5.24
CA TRP A 364 -33.41 18.91 6.26
C TRP A 364 -34.59 17.94 6.21
N ASP A 365 -35.78 18.43 5.89
CA ASP A 365 -37.00 17.63 5.68
C ASP A 365 -36.83 16.59 4.56
N LEU A 366 -36.01 16.89 3.53
CA LEU A 366 -35.66 15.91 2.50
C LEU A 366 -34.57 14.93 2.97
N ARG A 367 -33.55 15.42 3.68
CA ARG A 367 -32.44 14.58 4.15
C ARG A 367 -32.83 13.64 5.28
N ARG A 368 -33.62 14.12 6.25
CA ARG A 368 -34.00 13.41 7.47
C ARG A 368 -34.50 11.98 7.21
N PRO A 369 -35.50 11.72 6.34
CA PRO A 369 -35.97 10.36 6.10
C PRO A 369 -34.90 9.44 5.47
N LEU A 370 -33.91 9.99 4.74
CA LEU A 370 -32.79 9.20 4.20
C LEU A 370 -31.81 8.77 5.31
N TYR A 371 -31.54 9.67 6.25
CA TYR A 371 -30.74 9.36 7.43
C TYR A 371 -31.45 8.34 8.33
N GLU A 372 -32.75 8.51 8.58
CA GLU A 372 -33.56 7.57 9.37
C GLU A 372 -33.53 6.17 8.75
N LYS A 373 -33.75 6.02 7.43
CA LYS A 373 -33.59 4.74 6.71
C LYS A 373 -32.20 4.13 6.87
N THR A 374 -31.15 4.95 6.82
CA THR A 374 -29.76 4.49 6.99
C THR A 374 -29.54 3.94 8.41
N LEU A 375 -30.05 4.65 9.42
CA LEU A 375 -29.97 4.24 10.83
C LEU A 375 -30.76 2.94 11.09
N GLU A 376 -31.92 2.77 10.46
CA GLU A 376 -32.68 1.52 10.53
C GLU A 376 -31.88 0.33 9.99
N MET A 377 -31.18 0.48 8.86
CA MET A 377 -30.33 -0.59 8.31
C MET A 377 -29.13 -0.88 9.21
N ALA A 378 -28.49 0.16 9.75
CA ALA A 378 -27.40 -0.01 10.71
C ALA A 378 -27.87 -0.74 11.97
N LEU A 379 -29.05 -0.39 12.50
CA LEU A 379 -29.64 -1.05 13.66
C LEU A 379 -29.89 -2.54 13.37
N LYS A 380 -30.47 -2.89 12.21
CA LYS A 380 -30.68 -4.30 11.81
C LYS A 380 -29.38 -5.09 11.79
N LEU A 381 -28.33 -4.52 11.21
CA LEU A 381 -27.01 -5.17 11.14
C LEU A 381 -26.43 -5.39 12.55
N HIS A 382 -26.46 -4.37 13.41
CA HIS A 382 -25.86 -4.43 14.74
C HIS A 382 -26.70 -5.21 15.77
N ALA A 383 -28.02 -5.32 15.56
CA ALA A 383 -28.91 -6.08 16.41
C ALA A 383 -29.03 -7.57 16.01
N PHE A 384 -28.40 -7.98 14.90
CA PHE A 384 -28.41 -9.37 14.48
C PHE A 384 -27.68 -10.26 15.50
N PRO A 385 -28.35 -11.26 16.12
CA PRO A 385 -27.72 -12.06 17.16
C PRO A 385 -26.63 -12.97 16.58
N SER A 386 -25.44 -12.91 17.17
CA SER A 386 -24.25 -13.62 16.67
C SER A 386 -24.41 -15.15 16.61
N GLU A 387 -25.27 -15.71 17.46
CA GLU A 387 -25.60 -17.13 17.50
C GLU A 387 -26.35 -17.63 16.26
N PHE A 388 -27.03 -16.72 15.54
CA PHE A 388 -27.69 -17.03 14.27
C PHE A 388 -26.80 -16.76 13.07
N PHE A 389 -25.55 -16.33 13.28
CA PHE A 389 -24.61 -16.16 12.19
C PHE A 389 -24.24 -17.55 11.62
N PRO A 390 -24.39 -17.78 10.31
CA PRO A 390 -24.17 -19.09 9.72
C PRO A 390 -22.69 -19.47 9.82
N THR A 391 -22.42 -20.62 10.44
CA THR A 391 -21.06 -21.14 10.65
C THR A 391 -20.47 -21.80 9.41
N THR A 392 -21.29 -22.01 8.37
CA THR A 392 -20.91 -22.59 7.08
C THR A 392 -21.44 -21.73 5.94
N GLY A 393 -20.65 -21.52 4.90
CA GLY A 393 -21.09 -20.85 3.66
C GLY A 393 -20.85 -19.34 3.61
N ILE A 394 -20.56 -18.69 4.74
CA ILE A 394 -20.08 -17.30 4.77
C ILE A 394 -18.67 -17.27 5.33
N ARG A 395 -17.73 -16.86 4.49
CA ARG A 395 -16.34 -16.65 4.92
C ARG A 395 -16.15 -15.18 5.31
N LEU A 396 -15.78 -14.96 6.56
CA LEU A 396 -15.35 -13.66 7.04
C LEU A 396 -13.82 -13.56 7.01
N MET A 397 -13.33 -12.33 6.88
CA MET A 397 -11.93 -12.07 7.21
C MET A 397 -11.69 -12.29 8.71
N PRO A 398 -10.46 -12.65 9.10
CA PRO A 398 -10.04 -12.43 10.48
C PRO A 398 -10.40 -11.00 10.87
N GLY A 399 -11.04 -10.82 12.02
CA GLY A 399 -11.35 -9.49 12.52
C GLY A 399 -10.10 -8.64 12.50
N PHE A 400 -10.25 -7.35 12.18
CA PHE A 400 -9.21 -6.38 12.49
C PHE A 400 -8.95 -6.52 13.99
N GLY A 401 -7.79 -7.06 14.36
CA GLY A 401 -7.41 -7.23 15.76
C GLY A 401 -7.43 -5.88 16.49
N PRO A 402 -7.32 -5.88 17.83
CA PRO A 402 -7.19 -4.64 18.58
C PRO A 402 -6.04 -3.75 18.08
#